data_AF-A0A965BHT4-F1
#
_entry.id   AF-A0A965BHT4-F1
#
_cell.length_a   1.000
_cell.length_b   1.000
_cell.length_c   1.000
_cell.angle_alpha   90.00
_cell.angle_beta   90.00
_cell.angle_gamma   90.00
#
_symmetry.space_group_name_H-M   'P 1'
#
loop_
_entity.id
_entity.type
_entity.pdbx_description
1 polymer ?
#
loop_
_entity_poly.entity_id
_entity_poly.type
_entity_poly.pdbx_seq_one_letter_code
_entity_poly.pdbx_strand_id
1 'polypeptide(L)'
;SGVLRHPHYDGKVKRAHGYRLAVGNAEAIFLSASPTAHVAGATASLLLEIDEGQDVDFDKYTRDFRPMAAAANATTVIYGTAWTPDTVVERQRQTNEARTAAEKDGFGVANRKPISVRALYLSVIVWVPENSG
;
A
#
# COMPACT_ATOMS: atom_id res chain seq x y z
N SER A 1 -22.71 13.37 5.78
CA SER A 1 -21.81 12.67 4.84
C SER A 1 -20.98 13.72 4.10
N GLY A 2 -19.72 13.95 4.48
CA GLY A 2 -18.97 15.15 4.05
C GLY A 2 -17.46 15.03 3.95
N VAL A 3 -16.90 13.81 3.92
CA VAL A 3 -15.47 13.60 4.15
C VAL A 3 -14.60 13.62 2.87
N LEU A 4 -15.20 13.69 1.67
CA LEU A 4 -14.44 13.75 0.41
C LEU A 4 -15.02 14.80 -0.54
N ARG A 5 -14.98 16.07 -0.15
CA ARG A 5 -15.30 17.19 -1.03
C ARG A 5 -14.01 17.79 -1.56
N HIS A 6 -13.57 17.31 -2.72
CA HIS A 6 -12.47 17.92 -3.45
C HIS A 6 -13.01 18.58 -4.72
N PRO A 7 -12.68 19.86 -5.03
CA PRO A 7 -13.30 20.61 -6.13
C PRO A 7 -13.23 19.92 -7.49
N HIS A 8 -12.18 19.13 -7.75
CA HIS A 8 -12.01 18.42 -9.02
C HIS A 8 -12.81 17.11 -9.15
N TYR A 9 -13.30 16.57 -8.04
CA TYR A 9 -13.94 15.24 -7.97
C TYR A 9 -15.38 15.28 -7.45
N ASP A 10 -15.91 16.48 -7.16
CA ASP A 10 -17.28 16.65 -6.68
C ASP A 10 -18.29 16.07 -7.68
N GLY A 11 -19.24 15.29 -7.17
CA GLY A 11 -20.22 14.55 -7.98
C GLY A 11 -19.68 13.38 -8.84
N LYS A 12 -18.36 13.15 -8.88
CA LYS A 12 -17.73 12.09 -9.73
C LYS A 12 -17.32 10.84 -8.96
N VAL A 13 -17.27 10.92 -7.62
CA VAL A 13 -16.86 9.80 -6.76
C VAL A 13 -17.99 8.76 -6.70
N LYS A 14 -17.70 7.55 -7.16
CA LYS A 14 -18.53 6.36 -6.98
C LYS A 14 -18.09 5.64 -5.72
N ARG A 15 -19.05 5.26 -4.86
CA ARG A 15 -18.79 4.47 -3.65
C ARG A 15 -19.40 3.09 -3.84
N ALA A 16 -18.66 2.05 -3.47
CA ALA A 16 -19.14 0.67 -3.56
C ALA A 16 -18.77 -0.08 -2.28
N HIS A 17 -19.71 -0.92 -1.80
CA HIS A 17 -19.51 -1.85 -0.68
C HIS A 17 -18.94 -1.25 0.63
N GLY A 18 -18.97 0.08 0.82
CA GLY A 18 -18.48 0.77 2.01
C GLY A 18 -16.96 0.96 2.08
N TYR A 19 -16.17 0.15 1.38
CA TYR A 19 -14.71 0.16 1.45
C TYR A 19 -14.03 0.45 0.10
N ARG A 20 -14.78 0.86 -0.93
CA ARG A 20 -14.26 1.12 -2.27
C ARG A 20 -14.73 2.47 -2.78
N LEU A 21 -13.80 3.26 -3.29
CA LEU A 21 -14.03 4.58 -3.87
C LEU A 21 -13.45 4.61 -5.28
N ALA A 22 -14.21 5.10 -6.26
CA ALA A 22 -13.73 5.18 -7.63
C ALA A 22 -14.02 6.53 -8.27
N VAL A 23 -13.10 7.00 -9.11
CA VAL A 23 -13.24 8.18 -9.97
C VAL A 23 -12.73 7.81 -11.36
N GLY A 24 -13.62 7.75 -12.35
CA GLY A 24 -13.26 7.27 -13.69
C GLY A 24 -12.74 5.83 -13.64
N ASN A 25 -11.50 5.63 -14.11
CA ASN A 25 -10.80 4.35 -14.09
C ASN A 25 -9.87 4.18 -12.88
N ALA A 26 -9.85 5.16 -11.97
CA ALA A 26 -9.07 5.11 -10.75
C ALA A 26 -9.94 4.61 -9.60
N GLU A 27 -9.41 3.71 -8.79
CA GLU A 27 -10.08 3.12 -7.63
C GLU A 27 -9.15 3.08 -6.42
N ALA A 28 -9.73 3.31 -5.24
CA ALA A 28 -9.12 3.08 -3.94
C ALA A 28 -9.94 2.01 -3.20
N ILE A 29 -9.28 0.94 -2.76
CA ILE A 29 -9.89 -0.11 -1.94
C ILE A 29 -9.26 -0.05 -0.55
N PHE A 30 -10.09 0.08 0.48
CA PHE A 30 -9.72 0.11 1.89
C PHE A 30 -9.84 -1.29 2.48
N LEU A 31 -8.75 -1.86 2.99
CA LEU A 31 -8.72 -3.22 3.53
C LEU A 31 -8.23 -3.21 4.97
N SER A 32 -8.76 -4.11 5.80
CA SER A 32 -8.30 -4.25 7.18
C SER A 32 -7.10 -5.19 7.29
N ALA A 33 -6.05 -4.75 7.97
CA ALA A 33 -4.91 -5.60 8.35
C ALA A 33 -5.12 -6.37 9.67
N SER A 34 -6.33 -6.36 10.24
CA SER A 34 -6.66 -7.18 11.41
C SER A 34 -6.30 -8.66 11.17
N PRO A 35 -5.78 -9.38 12.19
CA PRO A 35 -5.40 -10.79 12.06
C PRO A 35 -6.51 -11.68 11.49
N THR A 36 -7.77 -11.38 11.83
CA THR A 36 -8.96 -12.14 11.43
C THR A 36 -9.58 -11.67 10.10
N ALA A 37 -9.11 -10.58 9.51
CA ALA A 37 -9.66 -10.06 8.26
C ALA A 37 -9.26 -10.95 7.07
N HIS A 38 -10.19 -11.27 6.19
CA HIS A 38 -9.88 -11.98 4.94
C HIS A 38 -9.86 -10.97 3.78
N VAL A 39 -8.68 -10.71 3.23
CA VAL A 39 -8.45 -9.63 2.25
C VAL A 39 -8.00 -10.14 0.86
N ALA A 40 -8.13 -11.45 0.61
CA ALA A 40 -7.68 -12.06 -0.63
C ALA A 40 -8.48 -11.59 -1.86
N GLY A 41 -7.79 -11.35 -2.98
CA GLY A 41 -8.40 -11.07 -4.29
C GLY A 41 -8.31 -9.62 -4.76
N ALA A 42 -7.85 -8.68 -3.93
CA ALA A 42 -7.48 -7.36 -4.40
C ALA A 42 -6.09 -7.36 -5.08
N THR A 43 -5.83 -6.38 -5.94
CA THR A 43 -4.53 -6.18 -6.59
C THR A 43 -4.24 -4.69 -6.61
N ALA A 44 -3.04 -4.28 -6.25
CA ALA A 44 -2.62 -2.89 -6.39
C ALA A 44 -1.89 -2.75 -7.73
N SER A 45 -2.41 -1.92 -8.64
CA SER A 45 -1.76 -1.65 -9.92
C SER A 45 -0.90 -0.38 -9.90
N LEU A 46 -1.19 0.56 -8.99
CA LEU A 46 -0.44 1.81 -8.85
C LEU A 46 0.32 1.89 -7.54
N LEU A 47 -0.39 1.73 -6.42
CA LEU A 47 0.12 1.95 -5.07
C LEU A 47 -0.50 0.93 -4.11
N LEU A 48 0.35 0.28 -3.32
CA LEU A 48 -0.04 -0.40 -2.09
C LEU A 48 0.43 0.45 -0.91
N GLU A 49 -0.50 0.86 -0.07
CA GLU A 49 -0.25 1.65 1.12
C GLU A 49 -0.60 0.83 2.36
N ILE A 50 0.35 0.73 3.30
CA ILE A 50 0.13 0.13 4.62
C ILE A 50 0.24 1.25 5.66
N ASP A 51 -0.88 1.56 6.30
CA ASP A 51 -0.92 2.50 7.42
C ASP A 51 -0.68 1.77 8.76
N GLU A 52 -0.10 2.47 9.73
CA GLU A 52 0.28 1.93 11.04
C GLU A 52 1.01 0.57 10.97
N GLY A 53 2.02 0.49 10.11
CA GLY A 53 2.79 -0.73 9.83
C GLY A 53 3.52 -1.35 11.02
N GLN A 54 3.59 -0.67 12.17
CA GLN A 54 4.04 -1.28 13.42
C GLN A 54 3.01 -2.26 14.01
N ASP A 55 1.72 -2.05 13.73
CA ASP A 55 0.62 -2.86 14.26
C ASP A 55 0.17 -3.96 13.30
N VAL A 56 0.82 -4.05 12.13
CA VAL A 56 0.58 -5.10 11.13
C VAL A 56 1.54 -6.26 11.35
N ASP A 57 0.98 -7.45 11.58
CA ASP A 57 1.75 -8.68 11.64
C ASP A 57 2.52 -8.93 10.32
N PHE A 58 3.78 -9.33 10.45
CA PHE A 58 4.67 -9.49 9.29
C PHE A 58 4.24 -10.64 8.37
N ASP A 59 3.76 -11.74 8.94
CA ASP A 59 3.32 -12.90 8.16
C ASP A 59 2.01 -12.58 7.44
N LYS A 60 1.10 -11.86 8.10
CA LYS A 60 -0.11 -11.29 7.51
C LYS A 60 0.23 -10.39 6.33
N TYR A 61 1.16 -9.43 6.50
CA TYR A 61 1.66 -8.58 5.41
C TYR A 61 2.18 -9.40 4.24
N THR A 62 3.10 -10.32 4.51
CA THR A 62 3.80 -11.09 3.48
C THR A 62 2.86 -12.01 2.69
N ARG A 63 1.91 -12.63 3.38
CA ARG A 63 0.97 -13.59 2.77
C ARG A 63 -0.18 -12.91 2.05
N ASP A 64 -0.77 -11.88 2.65
CA ASP A 64 -2.06 -11.37 2.20
C ASP A 64 -1.91 -10.07 1.38
N PHE A 65 -0.97 -9.19 1.73
CA PHE A 65 -0.86 -7.85 1.15
C PHE A 65 0.29 -7.70 0.14
N ARG A 66 1.48 -8.20 0.45
CA ARG A 66 2.65 -8.10 -0.44
C ARG A 66 2.38 -8.64 -1.86
N PRO A 67 1.63 -9.73 -2.07
CA PRO A 67 1.30 -10.21 -3.42
C PRO A 67 0.47 -9.22 -4.24
N MET A 68 -0.32 -8.35 -3.59
CA MET A 68 -1.18 -7.38 -4.28
C MET A 68 -0.36 -6.38 -5.11
N ALA A 69 0.81 -5.95 -4.59
CA ALA A 69 1.70 -5.05 -5.30
C ALA A 69 2.61 -5.78 -6.30
N ALA A 70 3.01 -7.01 -5.97
CA ALA A 70 3.95 -7.79 -6.78
C ALA A 70 3.43 -8.05 -8.20
N ALA A 71 2.12 -8.30 -8.36
CA ALA A 71 1.52 -8.61 -9.65
C ALA A 71 1.69 -7.50 -10.71
N ALA A 72 1.75 -6.24 -10.29
CA ALA A 72 1.89 -5.09 -11.19
C ALA A 72 3.20 -4.31 -11.00
N ASN A 73 4.11 -4.80 -10.14
CA ASN A 73 5.26 -4.04 -9.66
C ASN A 73 4.85 -2.65 -9.13
N ALA A 74 3.72 -2.61 -8.40
CA ALA A 74 3.21 -1.38 -7.82
C ALA A 74 4.18 -0.87 -6.74
N THR A 75 4.23 0.45 -6.59
CA THR A 75 5.00 1.06 -5.49
C THR A 75 4.34 0.69 -4.17
N THR A 76 5.14 0.30 -3.18
CA THR A 76 4.65 0.04 -1.82
C THR A 76 5.19 1.12 -0.88
N VAL A 77 4.29 1.75 -0.13
CA VAL A 77 4.62 2.68 0.95
C VAL A 77 4.08 2.12 2.26
N ILE A 78 4.91 2.15 3.30
CA ILE A 78 4.57 1.66 4.63
C ILE A 78 4.81 2.82 5.58
N TYR A 79 3.74 3.32 6.19
CA TYR A 79 3.79 4.33 7.22
C TYR A 79 3.75 3.65 8.60
N GLY A 80 4.26 4.34 9.61
CA GLY A 80 4.28 3.83 10.97
C GLY A 80 5.59 4.14 11.68
N THR A 81 5.72 3.60 12.89
CA THR A 81 6.85 3.86 13.76
C THR A 81 7.71 2.61 13.96
N ALA A 82 8.98 2.67 13.60
CA ALA A 82 9.93 1.57 13.76
C ALA A 82 10.41 1.42 15.22
N TRP A 83 9.66 0.66 16.03
CA TRP A 83 9.97 0.48 17.46
C TRP A 83 10.64 -0.86 17.76
N THR A 84 10.17 -1.94 17.13
CA THR A 84 10.75 -3.28 17.29
C THR A 84 11.22 -3.86 15.94
N PRO A 85 12.28 -4.70 15.93
CA PRO A 85 12.85 -5.29 14.70
C PRO A 85 11.87 -6.15 13.90
N ASP A 86 10.82 -6.63 14.56
CA ASP A 86 9.84 -7.57 14.07
C ASP A 86 8.70 -6.90 13.29
N THR A 87 8.52 -5.59 13.45
CA THR A 87 7.50 -4.82 12.71
C THR A 87 7.74 -4.80 11.21
N VAL A 88 6.66 -4.70 10.43
CA VAL A 88 6.73 -4.58 8.97
C VAL A 88 7.53 -3.33 8.56
N VAL A 89 7.31 -2.21 9.26
CA VAL A 89 7.99 -0.94 8.98
C VAL A 89 9.50 -1.05 9.19
N GLU A 90 9.97 -1.67 10.27
CA GLU A 90 11.41 -1.79 10.56
C GLU A 90 12.10 -2.80 9.62
N ARG A 91 11.48 -3.94 9.34
CA ARG A 91 12.03 -4.91 8.37
C ARG A 91 12.13 -4.30 6.96
N GLN A 92 11.14 -3.50 6.56
CA GLN A 92 11.19 -2.82 5.27
C GLN A 92 12.27 -1.73 5.24
N ARG A 93 12.45 -0.98 6.34
CA ARG A 93 13.53 0.00 6.51
C ARG A 93 14.90 -0.66 6.36
N GLN A 94 15.16 -1.76 7.08
CA GLN A 94 16.42 -2.52 6.98
C GLN A 94 16.68 -3.01 5.55
N THR A 95 15.65 -3.51 4.86
CA THR A 95 15.76 -3.94 3.46
C THR A 95 16.14 -2.78 2.54
N ASN A 96 15.55 -1.61 2.74
CA ASN A 96 15.84 -0.42 1.93
C ASN A 96 17.25 0.12 2.19
N GLU A 97 17.72 0.10 3.44
CA GLU A 97 19.08 0.49 3.81
C GLU A 97 20.12 -0.45 3.20
N ALA A 98 19.90 -1.77 3.27
CA ALA A 98 20.77 -2.77 2.66
C ALA A 98 20.85 -2.60 1.13
N ARG A 99 19.72 -2.29 0.47
CA ARG A 99 19.70 -1.97 -0.97
C ARG A 99 20.50 -0.71 -1.29
N THR A 100 20.32 0.35 -0.49
CA THR A 100 21.04 1.62 -0.66
C THR A 100 22.55 1.44 -0.46
N ALA A 101 22.97 0.60 0.49
CA ALA A 101 24.37 0.26 0.69
C ALA A 101 24.93 -0.51 -0.51
N ALA A 102 24.23 -1.54 -0.98
CA ALA A 102 24.64 -2.32 -2.16
C ALA A 102 24.72 -1.46 -3.44
N GLU A 103 23.81 -0.51 -3.62
CA GLU A 103 23.84 0.47 -4.73
C GLU A 103 25.05 1.42 -4.66
N LYS A 104 25.54 1.74 -3.46
CA LYS A 104 26.73 2.56 -3.27
C LYS A 104 28.02 1.78 -3.51
N ASP A 105 28.02 0.49 -3.17
CA ASP A 105 29.18 -0.39 -3.35
C ASP A 105 29.35 -0.88 -4.80
N GLY A 106 28.27 -0.90 -5.59
CA GLY A 106 28.29 -1.19 -7.02
C GLY A 106 27.89 0.04 -7.85
N PHE A 107 28.86 0.79 -8.38
CA PHE A 107 28.60 1.96 -9.24
C PHE A 107 27.66 1.62 -10.41
N GLY A 108 26.38 2.01 -10.30
CA GLY A 108 25.37 1.79 -11.34
C GLY A 108 24.00 2.31 -10.93
N VAL A 109 23.70 3.56 -11.28
CA VAL A 109 22.32 4.07 -11.26
C VAL A 109 21.49 3.17 -12.19
N ALA A 110 20.69 2.27 -11.62
CA ALA A 110 19.71 1.52 -12.37
C ALA A 110 18.73 2.54 -12.98
N ASN A 111 18.91 2.77 -14.28
CA ASN A 111 18.09 3.64 -15.10
C ASN A 111 16.65 3.11 -15.11
N ARG A 112 15.85 3.49 -14.10
CA ARG A 112 14.43 3.18 -14.07
C ARG A 112 13.79 3.95 -15.21
N LYS A 113 13.38 3.23 -16.26
CA LYS A 113 12.60 3.82 -17.36
C LYS A 113 11.43 4.62 -16.77
N PRO A 114 11.13 5.83 -17.29
CA PRO A 114 9.90 6.51 -16.92
C PRO A 114 8.73 5.59 -17.23
N ILE A 115 7.92 5.30 -16.20
CA ILE A 115 6.77 4.42 -16.33
C ILE A 115 5.74 5.16 -17.19
N SER A 116 5.60 4.77 -18.45
CA SER A 116 4.49 5.20 -19.31
C SER A 116 3.28 4.35 -18.94
N VAL A 117 2.41 4.87 -18.08
CA VAL A 117 1.21 4.14 -17.62
C VAL A 117 0.06 4.40 -18.58
N ARG A 118 -0.39 3.36 -19.29
CA ARG A 118 -1.72 3.27 -19.90
C ARG A 118 -2.39 2.00 -19.38
N ALA A 119 -3.12 2.06 -18.26
CA ALA A 119 -4.06 1.03 -17.80
C ALA A 119 -4.86 1.53 -16.58
N LEU A 120 -6.04 0.94 -16.35
CA LEU A 120 -6.92 1.21 -15.21
C LEU A 120 -6.16 1.22 -13.86
N TYR A 121 -6.37 2.26 -13.06
CA TYR A 121 -5.58 2.53 -11.85
C TYR A 121 -6.33 1.99 -10.63
N LEU A 122 -5.73 1.08 -9.87
CA LEU A 122 -6.23 0.64 -8.57
C LEU A 122 -5.11 0.85 -7.54
N SER A 123 -5.41 1.68 -6.54
CA SER A 123 -4.64 1.84 -5.31
C SER A 123 -5.33 1.05 -4.21
N VAL A 124 -4.56 0.27 -3.45
CA VAL A 124 -5.08 -0.43 -2.28
C VAL A 124 -4.51 0.25 -1.04
N ILE A 125 -5.40 0.76 -0.20
CA ILE A 125 -5.07 1.38 1.07
C ILE A 125 -5.42 0.37 2.16
N VAL A 126 -4.45 -0.06 2.92
CA VAL A 126 -4.64 -0.98 4.04
C VAL A 126 -4.65 -0.16 5.31
N TRP A 127 -5.74 -0.26 6.07
CA TRP A 127 -5.99 0.48 7.30
C TRP A 127 -6.23 -0.48 8.46
N VAL A 128 -5.62 -0.23 9.62
CA VAL A 128 -5.88 -0.97 10.85
C VAL A 128 -6.84 -0.15 11.71
N PRO A 129 -8.04 -0.65 12.05
CA PRO A 129 -8.84 -0.04 13.11
C PRO A 129 -8.20 -0.31 14.48
N GLU A 130 -8.14 0.73 15.32
CA GLU A 130 -7.88 0.59 16.75
C GLU A 130 -8.90 -0.37 17.39
N ASN A 131 -8.42 -1.48 17.93
CA ASN A 131 -8.95 -1.98 19.19
C ASN A 131 -7.90 -1.65 20.26
N SER A 132 -8.07 -0.48 20.88
CA SER A 132 -7.61 -0.24 22.23
C SER A 132 -8.43 -1.17 23.14
N GLY A 133 -7.79 -2.26 23.59
CA GLY A 133 -8.33 -3.23 24.55
C GLY A 133 -7.22 -4.12 25.05
#